data_AF-A0A1W2EF85-F1
#
_entry.id   AF-A0A1W2EF85-F1
#
_cell.length_a   1.000
_cell.length_b   1.000
_cell.length_c   1.000
_cell.angle_alpha   90.00
_cell.angle_beta   90.00
_cell.angle_gamma   90.00
#
_symmetry.space_group_name_H-M   'P 1'
#
loop_
_entity.id
_entity.type
_entity.pdbx_description
1 polymer ?
#
loop_
_entity_poly.entity_id
_entity_poly.type
_entity_poly.pdbx_seq_one_letter_code
_entity_poly.pdbx_strand_id
1 'polypeptide(L)'
;MKKLVLLVLAIFVMAMSSTASAKERHHDWSGSKFNNGRWQQSHAVSERHMPFKWHERRDRDTVSRYRLERIHDYRMSERFPGLHAYKWRDHNGRNFYYNGKRVKDAVLFYDDSDELVSVGFMRAGKFIVIRDDDRSYETHDDFLTSWLKVLIVNEIMRS
;
A
#
# COMPACT_ATOMS: atom_id res chain seq x y z
N MET A 1 -11.65 -28.82 47.71
CA MET A 1 -12.47 -28.93 46.49
C MET A 1 -12.78 -27.57 45.82
N LYS A 2 -13.19 -26.52 46.55
CA LYS A 2 -13.53 -25.20 45.95
C LYS A 2 -12.38 -24.50 45.20
N LYS A 3 -11.13 -24.64 45.66
CA LYS A 3 -9.94 -24.06 45.01
C LYS A 3 -9.58 -24.70 43.66
N LEU A 4 -9.96 -25.96 43.46
CA LEU A 4 -9.65 -26.72 42.25
C LEU A 4 -10.63 -26.37 41.11
N VAL A 5 -11.89 -26.07 41.46
CA VAL A 5 -12.90 -25.60 40.51
C VAL A 5 -12.55 -24.22 39.94
N LEU A 6 -12.07 -23.30 40.79
CA LEU A 6 -11.63 -21.97 40.36
C LEU A 6 -10.43 -22.02 39.39
N LEU A 7 -9.51 -22.96 39.60
CA LEU A 7 -8.32 -23.10 38.77
C LEU A 7 -8.67 -23.64 37.37
N VAL A 8 -9.57 -24.61 37.29
CA VAL A 8 -10.07 -25.14 36.01
C VAL A 8 -10.87 -24.10 35.24
N LEU A 9 -11.67 -23.28 35.94
CA LEU A 9 -12.43 -22.19 35.31
C LEU A 9 -11.52 -21.12 34.71
N ALA A 10 -10.42 -20.76 35.40
CA ALA A 10 -9.45 -19.77 34.90
C ALA A 10 -8.71 -20.25 33.65
N ILE A 11 -8.35 -21.55 33.59
CA ILE A 11 -7.70 -22.15 32.41
C ILE A 11 -8.68 -22.19 31.23
N PHE A 12 -9.96 -22.46 31.47
CA PHE A 12 -11.00 -22.48 30.44
C PHE A 12 -11.26 -21.09 29.84
N VAL A 13 -11.28 -20.03 30.67
CA VAL A 13 -11.39 -18.63 30.20
C VAL A 13 -10.15 -18.20 29.41
N MET A 14 -8.94 -18.65 29.79
CA MET A 14 -7.72 -18.36 29.02
C MET A 14 -7.70 -19.12 27.67
N ALA A 15 -8.18 -20.35 27.61
CA ALA A 15 -8.29 -21.13 26.37
C ALA A 15 -9.39 -20.61 25.43
N MET A 16 -10.38 -19.87 25.96
CA MET A 16 -11.40 -19.15 25.20
C MET A 16 -11.00 -17.71 24.85
N SER A 17 -9.71 -17.36 24.97
CA SER A 17 -9.15 -16.20 24.26
C SER A 17 -9.23 -16.51 22.77
N SER A 18 -10.43 -16.32 22.23
CA SER A 18 -10.78 -16.44 20.84
C SER A 18 -9.64 -15.89 20.00
N THR A 19 -9.00 -16.77 19.25
CA THR A 19 -8.35 -16.39 18.01
C THR A 19 -9.47 -15.86 17.12
N ALA A 20 -9.87 -14.61 17.37
CA ALA A 20 -10.53 -13.78 16.37
C ALA A 20 -9.50 -13.69 15.25
N SER A 21 -9.55 -14.69 14.35
CA SER A 21 -8.90 -14.60 13.05
C SER A 21 -9.61 -13.44 12.37
N ALA A 22 -9.05 -12.25 12.54
CA ALA A 22 -9.43 -11.08 11.79
C ALA A 22 -9.27 -11.51 10.34
N LYS A 23 -10.39 -11.75 9.67
CA LYS A 23 -10.43 -12.11 8.25
C LYS A 23 -9.50 -11.15 7.54
N GLU A 24 -8.39 -11.68 7.03
CA GLU A 24 -7.43 -10.92 6.25
C GLU A 24 -8.21 -10.20 5.15
N ARG A 25 -8.34 -8.89 5.30
CA ARG A 25 -9.05 -8.03 4.36
C ARG A 25 -8.07 -7.81 3.21
N HIS A 26 -8.49 -8.10 1.99
CA HIS A 26 -7.67 -7.98 0.80
C HIS A 26 -8.55 -7.44 -0.33
N HIS A 27 -7.99 -6.54 -1.11
CA HIS A 27 -8.56 -6.06 -2.35
C HIS A 27 -8.53 -7.16 -3.41
N ASP A 28 -9.57 -7.21 -4.25
CA ASP A 28 -9.64 -8.20 -5.32
C ASP A 28 -8.76 -7.81 -6.50
N TRP A 29 -7.56 -8.39 -6.55
CA TRP A 29 -6.61 -8.21 -7.65
C TRP A 29 -6.77 -9.23 -8.79
N SER A 30 -7.83 -10.03 -8.81
CA SER A 30 -8.01 -11.08 -9.83
C SER A 30 -8.33 -10.53 -11.24
N GLY A 31 -8.69 -9.24 -11.34
CA GLY A 31 -9.02 -8.59 -12.59
C GLY A 31 -7.96 -8.74 -13.69
N SER A 32 -8.40 -8.97 -14.92
CA SER A 32 -7.51 -9.20 -16.08
C SER A 32 -6.52 -8.06 -16.36
N LYS A 33 -6.86 -6.83 -15.96
CA LYS A 33 -5.99 -5.65 -16.06
C LYS A 33 -4.77 -5.73 -15.15
N PHE A 34 -4.87 -6.44 -14.04
CA PHE A 34 -3.76 -6.67 -13.09
C PHE A 34 -2.94 -7.92 -13.47
N ASN A 35 -3.51 -8.83 -14.27
CA ASN A 35 -2.92 -10.14 -14.60
C ASN A 35 -2.57 -10.30 -16.10
N ASN A 36 -2.38 -9.20 -16.84
CA ASN A 36 -2.18 -9.19 -18.30
C ASN A 36 -0.71 -9.37 -18.76
N GLY A 37 0.17 -9.94 -17.93
CA GLY A 37 1.59 -10.16 -18.26
C GLY A 37 2.46 -8.90 -18.34
N ARG A 38 1.89 -7.69 -18.23
CA ARG A 38 2.65 -6.43 -18.12
C ARG A 38 3.36 -6.26 -16.78
N TRP A 39 2.92 -7.02 -15.79
CA TRP A 39 3.40 -7.01 -14.42
C TRP A 39 4.27 -8.23 -14.19
N GLN A 40 5.51 -7.99 -13.81
CA GLN A 40 6.43 -9.03 -13.37
C GLN A 40 6.46 -9.02 -11.85
N GLN A 41 6.29 -10.17 -11.21
CA GLN A 41 6.39 -10.23 -9.76
C GLN A 41 7.84 -9.87 -9.36
N SER A 42 8.00 -8.85 -8.52
CA SER A 42 9.30 -8.47 -7.98
C SER A 42 9.67 -9.48 -6.89
N HIS A 43 10.90 -10.02 -6.93
CA HIS A 43 11.34 -11.01 -5.95
C HIS A 43 11.38 -10.43 -4.52
N ALA A 44 11.26 -11.33 -3.54
CA ALA A 44 11.10 -11.13 -2.11
C ALA A 44 11.58 -9.76 -1.57
N VAL A 45 10.61 -8.99 -1.08
CA VAL A 45 10.85 -7.77 -0.30
C VAL A 45 11.43 -8.21 1.05
N SER A 46 12.75 -8.14 1.20
CA SER A 46 13.40 -8.56 2.45
C SER A 46 13.09 -7.59 3.60
N GLU A 47 12.93 -6.31 3.27
CA GLU A 47 12.72 -5.24 4.24
C GLU A 47 11.85 -4.13 3.63
N ARG A 48 10.67 -3.93 4.21
CA ARG A 48 9.82 -2.77 3.95
C ARG A 48 9.44 -2.10 5.25
N HIS A 49 9.53 -0.79 5.27
CA HIS A 49 8.95 0.04 6.32
C HIS A 49 8.04 1.03 5.64
N MET A 50 6.75 1.02 5.95
CA MET A 50 5.76 1.89 5.34
C MET A 50 5.16 2.80 6.42
N PRO A 51 5.05 4.12 6.19
CA PRO A 51 4.41 5.04 7.13
C PRO A 51 2.88 4.96 7.14
N PHE A 52 2.32 4.07 6.33
CA PHE A 52 0.90 3.84 6.14
C PHE A 52 0.58 2.36 6.39
N LYS A 53 -0.67 2.08 6.74
CA LYS A 53 -1.20 0.72 6.95
C LYS A 53 -2.15 0.35 5.83
N TRP A 54 -2.18 -0.92 5.45
CA TRP A 54 -3.23 -1.43 4.57
C TRP A 54 -4.61 -1.17 5.16
N HIS A 55 -5.56 -0.84 4.30
CA HIS A 55 -6.93 -0.46 4.61
C HIS A 55 -7.06 0.76 5.52
N GLU A 56 -6.00 1.57 5.68
CA GLU A 56 -6.18 2.87 6.30
C GLU A 56 -7.02 3.75 5.38
N ARG A 57 -8.06 4.39 5.94
CA ARG A 57 -8.93 5.26 5.16
C ARG A 57 -8.25 6.59 4.86
N ARG A 58 -8.48 7.12 3.66
CA ARG A 58 -7.89 8.38 3.19
C ARG A 58 -8.19 9.58 4.10
N ASP A 59 -9.40 9.61 4.67
CA ASP A 59 -9.92 10.70 5.50
C ASP A 59 -9.44 10.67 6.96
N ARG A 60 -8.76 9.59 7.38
CA ARG A 60 -8.31 9.45 8.77
C ARG A 60 -7.14 10.38 9.07
N ASP A 61 -7.07 10.89 10.30
CA ASP A 61 -6.07 11.89 10.74
C ASP A 61 -4.62 11.55 10.36
N THR A 62 -4.23 10.28 10.40
CA THR A 62 -2.89 9.82 10.01
C THR A 62 -2.57 10.15 8.55
N VAL A 63 -3.57 10.00 7.67
CA VAL A 63 -3.47 10.26 6.24
C VAL A 63 -3.67 11.74 5.91
N SER A 64 -4.54 12.43 6.65
CA SER A 64 -4.75 13.88 6.52
C SER A 64 -3.44 14.68 6.63
N ARG A 65 -2.49 14.18 7.42
CA ARG A 65 -1.14 14.74 7.58
C ARG A 65 -0.25 14.59 6.34
N TYR A 66 -0.66 13.88 5.29
CA TYR A 66 0.11 13.66 4.06
C TYR A 66 -0.20 14.65 2.94
N ARG A 67 -1.18 15.56 3.09
CA ARG A 67 -1.68 16.44 2.02
C ARG A 67 -1.73 15.71 0.67
N LEU A 68 -2.58 14.70 0.58
CA LEU A 68 -2.71 13.89 -0.62
C LEU A 68 -3.35 14.68 -1.75
N GLU A 69 -2.69 14.74 -2.90
CA GLU A 69 -3.23 15.35 -4.12
C GLU A 69 -3.73 14.23 -5.05
N ARG A 70 -5.00 14.30 -5.44
CA ARG A 70 -5.59 13.30 -6.35
C ARG A 70 -4.99 13.42 -7.74
N ILE A 71 -4.70 12.29 -8.35
CA ILE A 71 -4.23 12.18 -9.74
C ILE A 71 -5.45 11.94 -10.62
N HIS A 72 -5.73 12.88 -11.52
CA HIS A 72 -6.89 12.85 -12.42
C HIS A 72 -6.56 12.40 -13.87
N ASP A 73 -5.47 11.67 -14.08
CA ASP A 73 -5.07 11.19 -15.42
C ASP A 73 -5.85 9.93 -15.81
N TYR A 74 -6.61 9.98 -16.90
CA TYR A 74 -7.42 8.85 -17.37
C TYR A 74 -6.59 7.59 -17.65
N ARG A 75 -5.34 7.74 -18.10
CA ARG A 75 -4.43 6.63 -18.40
C ARG A 75 -3.99 5.91 -17.14
N MET A 76 -4.03 6.60 -15.99
CA MET A 76 -3.83 6.00 -14.67
C MET A 76 -5.04 5.14 -14.30
N SER A 77 -6.26 5.67 -14.47
CA SER A 77 -7.51 4.93 -14.23
C SER A 77 -7.67 3.72 -15.14
N GLU A 78 -7.18 3.76 -16.38
CA GLU A 78 -7.18 2.60 -17.29
C GLU A 78 -6.27 1.45 -16.82
N ARG A 79 -5.17 1.78 -16.13
CA ARG A 79 -4.19 0.82 -15.59
C ARG A 79 -4.61 0.29 -14.23
N PHE A 80 -5.30 1.12 -13.46
CA PHE A 80 -5.77 0.85 -12.11
C PHE A 80 -7.28 1.09 -12.02
N PRO A 81 -8.10 0.27 -12.72
CA PRO A 81 -9.55 0.44 -12.72
C PRO A 81 -10.12 0.19 -11.33
N GLY A 82 -11.08 1.02 -10.91
CA GLY A 82 -11.69 0.95 -9.57
C GLY A 82 -10.77 1.46 -8.44
N LEU A 83 -9.62 2.05 -8.80
CA LEU A 83 -8.70 2.64 -7.84
C LEU A 83 -8.58 4.14 -8.06
N HIS A 84 -8.25 4.83 -6.97
CA HIS A 84 -8.05 6.27 -6.91
C HIS A 84 -6.61 6.54 -6.51
N ALA A 85 -5.85 7.09 -7.45
CA ALA A 85 -4.44 7.40 -7.26
C ALA A 85 -4.26 8.76 -6.58
N TYR A 86 -3.40 8.81 -5.57
CA TYR A 86 -3.04 10.03 -4.85
C TYR A 86 -1.53 10.16 -4.75
N LYS A 87 -1.00 11.36 -4.96
CA LYS A 87 0.41 11.64 -4.72
C LYS A 87 0.69 11.61 -3.22
N TRP A 88 1.78 10.95 -2.87
CA TRP A 88 2.37 10.98 -1.55
C TRP A 88 3.82 11.42 -1.66
N ARG A 89 4.21 12.35 -0.79
CA ARG A 89 5.57 12.87 -0.69
C ARG A 89 6.03 12.87 0.76
N ASP A 90 7.29 12.48 0.95
CA ASP A 90 7.90 12.40 2.26
C ASP A 90 8.33 13.80 2.76
N HIS A 91 7.36 14.56 3.24
CA HIS A 91 7.59 15.92 3.78
C HIS A 91 8.29 15.95 5.15
N ASN A 92 8.27 14.84 5.91
CA ASN A 92 8.63 14.86 7.34
C ASN A 92 9.61 13.74 7.76
N GLY A 93 10.27 13.06 6.82
CA GLY A 93 11.18 11.97 7.18
C GLY A 93 10.46 10.73 7.69
N ARG A 94 9.28 10.41 7.12
CA ARG A 94 8.40 9.33 7.59
C ARG A 94 8.86 7.92 7.19
N ASN A 95 10.14 7.78 6.83
CA ASN A 95 10.83 6.49 6.73
C ASN A 95 10.17 5.46 5.80
N PHE A 96 9.58 5.85 4.67
CA PHE A 96 9.23 4.82 3.68
C PHE A 96 10.51 4.22 3.09
N TYR A 97 10.80 2.95 3.40
CA TYR A 97 11.92 2.20 2.87
C TYR A 97 11.47 0.96 2.10
N TYR A 98 12.13 0.71 0.98
CA TYR A 98 11.96 -0.49 0.16
C TYR A 98 13.33 -1.07 -0.22
N ASN A 99 13.61 -2.31 0.21
CA ASN A 99 14.92 -2.98 0.23
C ASN A 99 16.06 -2.01 0.59
N GLY A 100 16.01 -1.48 1.81
CA GLY A 100 17.04 -0.60 2.38
C GLY A 100 17.17 0.80 1.76
N LYS A 101 16.36 1.15 0.74
CA LYS A 101 16.40 2.48 0.11
C LYS A 101 15.15 3.28 0.44
N ARG A 102 15.34 4.55 0.80
CA ARG A 102 14.25 5.48 1.10
C ARG A 102 13.47 5.82 -0.18
N VAL A 103 12.16 5.73 -0.10
CA VAL A 103 11.20 6.18 -1.13
C VAL A 103 10.66 7.54 -0.70
N LYS A 104 10.91 8.57 -1.50
CA LYS A 104 10.51 9.95 -1.18
C LYS A 104 9.19 10.36 -1.82
N ASP A 105 8.88 9.76 -2.96
CA ASP A 105 7.69 10.04 -3.74
C ASP A 105 7.03 8.72 -4.10
N ALA A 106 5.73 8.63 -3.88
CA ALA A 106 4.92 7.46 -4.17
C ALA A 106 3.53 7.87 -4.63
N VAL A 107 2.81 6.89 -5.17
CA VAL A 107 1.39 6.96 -5.46
C VAL A 107 0.68 6.00 -4.53
N LEU A 108 -0.24 6.52 -3.74
CA LEU A 108 -1.12 5.71 -2.92
C LEU A 108 -2.39 5.42 -3.72
N PHE A 109 -2.79 4.15 -3.76
CA PHE A 109 -4.00 3.70 -4.44
C PHE A 109 -5.05 3.32 -3.41
N TYR A 110 -6.15 4.06 -3.43
CA TYR A 110 -7.33 3.79 -2.62
C TYR A 110 -8.40 3.12 -3.46
N ASP A 111 -9.14 2.17 -2.91
CA ASP A 111 -10.31 1.60 -3.58
C ASP A 111 -11.56 2.50 -3.46
N ASP A 112 -12.68 2.04 -3.99
CA ASP A 112 -13.98 2.75 -3.93
C ASP A 112 -14.53 2.88 -2.49
N SER A 113 -13.97 2.15 -1.51
CA SER A 113 -14.27 2.30 -0.08
C SER A 113 -13.37 3.33 0.62
N ASP A 114 -12.54 4.04 -0.15
CA ASP A 114 -11.50 4.96 0.32
C ASP A 114 -10.45 4.29 1.22
N GLU A 115 -10.18 2.99 1.01
CA GLU A 115 -9.18 2.23 1.76
C GLU A 115 -7.88 2.06 0.97
N LEU A 116 -6.73 2.26 1.63
CA LEU A 116 -5.42 2.07 1.00
C LEU A 116 -5.18 0.59 0.70
N VAL A 117 -5.07 0.24 -0.58
CA VAL A 117 -4.91 -1.15 -1.01
C VAL A 117 -3.62 -1.39 -1.79
N SER A 118 -2.94 -0.33 -2.24
CA SER A 118 -1.69 -0.46 -2.98
C SER A 118 -0.87 0.82 -2.95
N VAL A 119 0.45 0.67 -3.13
CA VAL A 119 1.41 1.77 -3.25
C VAL A 119 2.35 1.56 -4.42
N GLY A 120 2.47 2.57 -5.26
CA GLY A 120 3.36 2.60 -6.41
C GLY A 120 4.50 3.61 -6.29
N PHE A 121 5.69 3.31 -6.80
CA PHE A 121 6.82 4.25 -6.82
C PHE A 121 7.87 3.85 -7.88
N MET A 122 8.75 4.78 -8.26
CA MET A 122 9.85 4.48 -9.17
C MET A 122 11.06 3.92 -8.43
N ARG A 123 11.66 2.87 -8.99
CA ARG A 123 12.96 2.34 -8.55
C ARG A 123 13.73 1.74 -9.70
N ALA A 124 15.01 2.11 -9.83
CA ALA A 124 15.91 1.58 -10.86
C ALA A 124 15.30 1.60 -12.29
N GLY A 125 14.58 2.68 -12.63
CA GLY A 125 13.95 2.84 -13.93
C GLY A 125 12.62 2.11 -14.13
N LYS A 126 12.16 1.32 -13.15
CA LYS A 126 10.90 0.57 -13.18
C LYS A 126 9.88 1.19 -12.25
N PHE A 127 8.60 1.04 -12.58
CA PHE A 127 7.52 1.34 -11.65
C PHE A 127 7.22 0.09 -10.82
N ILE A 128 7.36 0.20 -9.51
CA ILE A 128 7.07 -0.85 -8.54
C ILE A 128 5.69 -0.59 -7.95
N VAL A 129 4.89 -1.64 -7.79
CA VAL A 129 3.60 -1.64 -7.08
C VAL A 129 3.65 -2.66 -5.97
N ILE A 130 3.36 -2.25 -4.74
CA ILE A 130 3.18 -3.12 -3.58
C ILE A 130 1.68 -3.15 -3.28
N ARG A 131 1.13 -4.33 -3.05
CA ARG A 131 -0.30 -4.54 -2.77
C ARG A 131 -0.52 -4.93 -1.31
N ASP A 132 -1.76 -4.83 -0.87
CA ASP A 132 -2.24 -5.27 0.44
C ASP A 132 -2.09 -6.77 0.71
N ASP A 133 -2.03 -7.60 -0.34
CA ASP A 133 -1.68 -9.01 -0.27
C ASP A 133 -0.17 -9.30 -0.14
N ASP A 134 0.61 -8.26 0.17
CA ASP A 134 2.06 -8.26 0.37
C ASP A 134 2.89 -8.66 -0.84
N ARG A 135 2.25 -8.83 -2.00
CA ARG A 135 2.96 -9.06 -3.26
C ARG A 135 3.40 -7.75 -3.85
N SER A 136 4.57 -7.79 -4.46
CA SER A 136 5.14 -6.67 -5.19
C SER A 136 5.30 -7.03 -6.66
N TYR A 137 5.00 -6.08 -7.53
CA TYR A 137 5.07 -6.21 -8.97
C TYR A 137 5.83 -5.03 -9.56
N GLU A 138 6.47 -5.25 -10.68
CA GLU A 138 7.18 -4.24 -11.42
C GLU A 138 6.77 -4.22 -12.89
N THR A 139 6.86 -3.04 -13.48
CA THR A 139 6.60 -2.86 -14.91
C THR A 139 7.55 -1.84 -15.53
N HIS A 140 7.76 -2.00 -16.83
CA HIS A 140 8.49 -1.07 -17.69
C HIS A 140 7.54 -0.23 -18.55
N ASP A 141 6.24 -0.16 -18.20
CA ASP A 141 5.26 0.64 -18.93
C ASP A 141 5.75 2.09 -19.11
N ASP A 142 5.93 2.50 -20.37
CA ASP A 142 6.55 3.79 -20.73
C ASP A 142 5.79 4.98 -20.17
N PHE A 143 4.46 4.88 -20.09
CA PHE A 143 3.65 5.92 -19.48
C PHE A 143 3.98 6.03 -17.99
N LEU A 144 3.90 4.94 -17.22
CA LEU A 144 4.16 4.99 -15.77
C LEU A 144 5.59 5.44 -15.47
N THR A 145 6.56 4.92 -16.22
CA THR A 145 7.98 5.25 -16.01
C THR A 145 8.32 6.68 -16.38
N SER A 146 7.70 7.24 -17.44
CA SER A 146 7.92 8.64 -17.85
C SER A 146 7.09 9.61 -17.02
N TRP A 147 5.84 9.27 -16.73
CA TRP A 147 4.91 10.11 -16.00
C TRP A 147 5.37 10.36 -14.57
N LEU A 148 5.78 9.32 -13.82
CA LEU A 148 6.31 9.54 -12.47
C LEU A 148 7.61 10.36 -12.50
N LYS A 149 8.50 10.11 -13.46
CA LYS A 149 9.74 10.90 -13.59
C LYS A 149 9.42 12.38 -13.81
N VAL A 150 8.53 12.69 -14.73
CA VAL A 150 8.14 14.08 -15.05
C VAL A 150 7.44 14.74 -13.86
N LEU A 151 6.57 14.01 -13.18
CA LEU A 151 5.84 14.51 -12.03
C LEU A 151 6.78 14.83 -10.85
N ILE A 152 7.85 14.04 -10.69
CA ILE A 152 8.89 14.27 -9.68
C ILE A 152 9.85 15.41 -10.09
N VAL A 153 10.20 15.52 -11.38
CA VAL A 153 11.17 16.52 -11.88
C VAL A 153 10.56 17.93 -11.99
N ASN A 154 9.31 18.06 -12.45
CA ASN A 154 8.71 19.37 -12.73
C ASN A 154 8.36 20.20 -11.47
N GLU A 155 8.34 19.59 -10.28
CA GLU A 155 8.15 20.32 -9.02
C GLU A 155 9.45 20.85 -8.40
N ILE A 156 10.61 20.30 -8.75
CA ILE A 156 11.93 20.82 -8.30
C ILE A 156 12.22 22.17 -8.96
N MET A 157 11.71 22.43 -10.17
CA MET A 157 11.88 23.71 -10.85
C MET A 157 10.86 24.78 -10.46
N ARG A 158 9.91 24.46 -9.57
CA ARG A 158 8.87 25.40 -9.09
C ARG A 158 9.02 25.76 -7.60
N SER A 159 10.03 25.22 -6.91
CA SER A 159 10.35 25.52 -5.51
C SER A 159 11.52 26.47 -5.38
#